data_AF-A0A345P346-F1
#
_entry.id   AF-A0A345P346-F1
#
_cell.length_a   1.000
_cell.length_b   1.000
_cell.length_c   1.000
_cell.angle_alpha   90.00
_cell.angle_beta   90.00
_cell.angle_gamma   90.00
#
_symmetry.space_group_name_H-M   'P 1'
#
loop_
_entity.id
_entity.type
_entity.pdbx_description
1 polymer ?
#
loop_
_entity_poly.entity_id
_entity_poly.type
_entity_poly.pdbx_seq_one_letter_code
_entity_poly.pdbx_strand_id
1 'polypeptide(L)'
;MNKTCQRCQASFGCSALNNEPCWCMDYPKILRYPDPETEVSDCLCPTCLTAIIKTRIEQTIDDRKVHLFAPAAATALKDQPLIEGLDYTIENGNWVLSRWYLLKRGDCCGNSCRNCPYGHANVKAS
;
A
#
# COMPACT_ATOMS: atom_id res chain seq x y z
N MET A 1 9.62 12.36 18.80
CA MET A 1 9.43 13.80 18.47
C MET A 1 8.22 13.90 17.57
N ASN A 2 7.34 14.88 17.80
CA ASN A 2 6.15 15.06 16.95
C ASN A 2 6.46 15.99 15.78
N LYS A 3 5.85 15.71 14.62
CA LYS A 3 5.87 16.52 13.40
C LYS A 3 4.43 16.90 13.05
N THR A 4 4.28 17.93 12.21
CA THR A 4 3.00 18.38 11.69
C THR A 4 2.84 17.89 10.27
N CYS A 5 1.70 17.27 9.95
CA CYS A 5 1.46 16.75 8.61
C CYS A 5 1.18 17.89 7.63
N GLN A 6 1.94 17.96 6.53
CA GLN A 6 1.71 19.00 5.51
C GLN A 6 0.28 18.97 4.95
N ARG A 7 -0.31 17.78 4.79
CA ARG A 7 -1.63 17.60 4.16
C ARG A 7 -2.81 17.89 5.09
N CYS A 8 -2.77 17.41 6.34
CA CYS A 8 -3.92 17.50 7.26
C CYS A 8 -3.65 18.27 8.55
N GLN A 9 -2.43 18.79 8.75
CA GLN A 9 -1.99 19.53 9.94
C GLN A 9 -2.03 18.73 11.26
N ALA A 10 -2.32 17.42 11.22
CA ALA A 10 -2.28 16.58 12.40
C ALA A 10 -0.86 16.43 12.95
N SER A 11 -0.75 16.36 14.28
CA SER A 11 0.50 16.00 14.97
C SER A 11 0.71 14.49 14.91
N PHE A 12 1.91 14.05 14.57
CA PHE A 12 2.25 12.62 14.52
C PHE A 12 3.71 12.36 14.94
N GLY A 13 3.98 11.17 15.46
CA GLY A 13 5.33 10.76 15.83
C GLY A 13 6.15 10.35 14.61
N CYS A 14 7.39 10.85 14.52
CA CYS A 14 8.38 10.41 13.54
C CYS A 14 9.68 10.04 14.26
N SER A 15 10.23 8.86 13.94
CA SER A 15 11.45 8.33 14.57
C SER A 15 12.72 8.57 13.76
N ALA A 16 12.63 9.26 12.62
CA ALA A 16 13.75 9.49 11.70
C ALA A 16 14.96 10.23 12.31
N LEU A 17 14.79 10.91 13.45
CA LEU A 17 15.86 11.69 14.11
C LEU A 17 16.58 10.93 15.24
N ASN A 18 16.06 9.78 15.66
CA ASN A 18 16.57 9.07 16.85
C ASN A 18 17.27 7.74 16.50
N ASN A 19 17.63 7.55 15.22
CA ASN A 19 18.26 6.31 14.71
C ASN A 19 17.42 5.03 14.95
N GLU A 20 16.12 5.18 15.20
CA GLU A 20 15.16 4.08 15.27
C GLU A 20 14.44 3.91 13.93
N PRO A 21 14.00 2.69 13.56
CA PRO A 21 13.22 2.45 12.36
C PRO A 21 11.97 3.35 12.35
N CYS A 22 11.87 4.22 11.35
CA CYS A 22 10.68 5.04 11.17
C CYS A 22 9.66 4.27 10.33
N TRP A 23 8.41 4.21 10.80
CA TRP A 23 7.29 3.58 10.09
C TRP A 23 7.13 4.05 8.63
N CYS A 24 7.57 5.27 8.28
CA CYS A 24 7.48 5.77 6.90
C CYS A 24 8.40 5.03 5.93
N MET A 25 9.44 4.37 6.44
CA MET A 25 10.42 3.61 5.64
C MET A 25 9.91 2.23 5.23
N ASP A 26 8.87 1.73 5.90
CA ASP A 26 8.22 0.45 5.59
C ASP A 26 7.34 0.54 4.34
N TYR A 27 6.96 1.75 3.93
CA TYR A 27 6.10 1.96 2.78
C TYR A 27 6.80 1.58 1.46
N PRO A 28 6.04 1.12 0.45
CA PRO A 28 6.57 0.77 -0.85
C PRO A 28 7.40 1.89 -1.50
N LYS A 29 8.69 1.65 -1.72
CA LYS A 29 9.63 2.58 -2.37
C LYS A 29 9.50 2.63 -3.89
N ILE A 30 8.45 2.02 -4.44
CA ILE A 30 8.14 2.00 -5.87
C ILE A 30 7.59 3.33 -6.36
N LEU A 31 7.11 4.17 -5.44
CA LEU A 31 6.58 5.49 -5.72
C LEU A 31 7.63 6.53 -5.36
N ARG A 32 8.12 7.26 -6.36
CA ARG A 32 8.97 8.43 -6.11
C ARG A 32 8.12 9.47 -5.38
N TYR A 33 8.49 9.78 -4.15
CA TYR A 33 7.92 10.87 -3.37
C TYR A 33 9.06 11.68 -2.75
N PRO A 34 9.04 13.03 -2.85
CA PRO A 34 8.08 13.82 -3.62
C PRO A 34 8.15 13.53 -5.12
N ASP A 35 7.02 13.68 -5.78
CA ASP A 35 6.97 13.73 -7.24
C ASP A 35 7.74 14.98 -7.69
N PRO A 36 8.63 14.91 -8.70
CA PRO A 36 9.25 16.11 -9.25
C PRO A 36 8.24 17.15 -9.75
N GLU A 37 7.00 16.76 -10.05
CA GLU A 37 5.91 17.66 -10.45
C GLU A 37 5.07 18.18 -9.28
N THR A 38 5.16 17.56 -8.10
CA THR A 38 4.41 17.98 -6.91
C THR A 38 5.40 18.40 -5.84
N GLU A 39 5.56 19.71 -5.62
CA GLU A 39 6.46 20.37 -4.65
C GLU A 39 6.16 20.04 -3.16
N VAL A 40 5.78 18.81 -2.83
CA VAL A 40 5.44 18.39 -1.46
C VAL A 40 6.74 18.04 -0.71
N SER A 41 7.42 19.05 -0.18
CA SER A 41 8.72 18.92 0.47
C SER A 41 8.70 18.36 1.90
N ASP A 42 7.53 18.28 2.57
CA ASP A 42 7.47 18.04 4.01
C ASP A 42 6.85 16.69 4.40
N CYS A 43 6.93 16.38 5.70
CA CYS A 43 6.51 15.11 6.28
C CYS A 43 4.98 14.91 6.26
N LEU A 44 4.55 13.68 5.95
CA LEU A 44 3.16 13.25 5.99
C LEU A 44 2.89 12.34 7.19
N CYS A 45 1.69 12.39 7.77
CA CYS A 45 1.27 11.42 8.77
C CYS A 45 0.92 10.06 8.12
N PRO A 46 0.84 8.97 8.90
CA PRO A 46 0.57 7.63 8.37
C PRO A 46 -0.70 7.55 7.50
N THR A 47 -1.78 8.20 7.94
CA THR A 47 -3.05 8.23 7.20
C THR A 47 -2.91 8.91 5.85
N CYS A 48 -2.25 10.07 5.80
CA CYS A 48 -2.08 10.82 4.57
C CYS A 48 -1.11 10.14 3.60
N LEU A 49 -0.01 9.57 4.12
CA LEU A 49 0.96 8.83 3.32
C LEU A 49 0.32 7.57 2.72
N THR A 50 -0.41 6.80 3.53
CA THR A 50 -1.18 5.63 3.06
C THR A 50 -2.13 5.99 1.94
N ALA A 51 -2.92 7.06 2.10
CA ALA A 51 -3.87 7.48 1.10
C ALA A 51 -3.19 7.84 -0.23
N ILE A 52 -2.07 8.58 -0.18
CA ILE A 52 -1.32 8.96 -1.39
C ILE A 52 -0.73 7.72 -2.07
N ILE A 53 -0.11 6.82 -1.30
CA ILE A 53 0.51 5.61 -1.85
C ILE A 53 -0.53 4.68 -2.46
N LYS A 54 -1.68 4.51 -1.80
CA LYS A 54 -2.80 3.72 -2.33
C LYS A 54 -3.27 4.27 -3.69
N THR A 55 -3.52 5.57 -3.77
CA THR A 55 -3.94 6.20 -5.03
C THR A 55 -2.90 6.01 -6.14
N ARG A 56 -1.60 6.16 -5.82
CA ARG A 56 -0.54 5.96 -6.81
C ARG A 56 -0.43 4.50 -7.27
N ILE A 57 -0.58 3.52 -6.39
CA ILE A 57 -0.62 2.09 -6.75
C ILE A 57 -1.77 1.83 -7.74
N GLU A 58 -2.97 2.33 -7.42
CA GLU A 58 -4.16 2.18 -8.26
C GLU A 58 -3.97 2.80 -9.66
N GLN A 59 -3.23 3.90 -9.75
CA GLN A 59 -2.98 4.60 -11.00
C GLN A 59 -1.85 4.00 -11.85
N THR A 60 -0.84 3.37 -11.23
CA THR A 60 0.42 3.03 -11.91
C THR A 60 0.75 1.54 -11.94
N ILE A 61 0.14 0.73 -11.07
CA ILE A 61 0.48 -0.69 -10.92
C ILE A 61 -0.76 -1.57 -11.07
N ASP A 62 -1.86 -1.20 -10.43
CA ASP A 62 -3.10 -1.98 -10.40
C ASP A 62 -4.01 -1.65 -11.61
N ASP A 63 -3.44 -1.70 -12.81
CA ASP A 63 -4.16 -1.47 -14.06
C ASP A 63 -4.93 -2.72 -14.53
N ARG A 64 -5.70 -2.63 -15.63
CA ARG A 64 -6.52 -3.76 -16.13
C ARG A 64 -5.71 -5.03 -16.45
N LYS A 65 -4.42 -4.91 -16.80
CA LYS A 65 -3.54 -6.03 -17.14
C LYS A 65 -3.22 -6.90 -15.94
N VAL A 66 -3.41 -6.42 -14.71
CA VAL A 66 -3.18 -7.23 -13.51
C VAL A 66 -4.07 -8.47 -13.45
N HIS A 67 -5.17 -8.50 -14.19
CA HIS A 67 -6.02 -9.69 -14.31
C HIS A 67 -5.32 -10.85 -15.06
N LEU A 68 -4.28 -10.54 -15.84
CA LEU A 68 -3.56 -11.49 -16.68
C LEU A 68 -2.22 -11.89 -16.06
N PHE A 69 -1.52 -10.96 -15.42
CA PHE A 69 -0.22 -11.20 -14.80
C PHE A 69 0.02 -10.26 -13.61
N ALA A 70 0.71 -10.75 -12.59
CA ALA A 70 1.11 -9.91 -11.48
C ALA A 70 2.23 -8.93 -11.89
N PRO A 71 2.12 -7.64 -11.58
CA PRO A 71 3.19 -6.68 -11.83
C PRO A 71 4.44 -7.03 -11.04
N ALA A 72 5.60 -7.10 -11.72
CA ALA A 72 6.89 -7.36 -11.06
C ALA A 72 7.19 -6.34 -9.95
N ALA A 73 6.75 -5.09 -10.13
CA ALA A 73 6.87 -4.03 -9.12
C ALA A 73 6.11 -4.35 -7.83
N ALA A 74 5.00 -5.08 -7.90
CA ALA A 74 4.24 -5.50 -6.72
C ALA A 74 4.86 -6.76 -6.09
N THR A 75 5.16 -7.78 -6.89
CA THR A 75 5.67 -9.07 -6.37
C THR A 75 7.05 -8.96 -5.75
N ALA A 76 7.87 -7.99 -6.20
CA ALA A 76 9.16 -7.66 -5.58
C ALA A 76 9.03 -7.17 -4.11
N LEU A 77 7.83 -6.81 -3.67
CA LEU A 77 7.58 -6.26 -2.33
C LEU A 77 6.86 -7.24 -1.40
N LYS A 78 6.67 -8.50 -1.81
CA LYS A 78 5.89 -9.50 -1.07
C LYS A 78 6.40 -9.73 0.37
N ASP A 79 7.70 -9.55 0.59
CA ASP A 79 8.37 -9.80 1.88
C ASP A 79 8.51 -8.51 2.73
N GLN A 80 7.93 -7.39 2.27
CA GLN A 80 7.91 -6.15 3.06
C GLN A 80 6.95 -6.25 4.25
N PRO A 81 7.20 -5.47 5.33
CA PRO A 81 6.26 -5.34 6.44
C PRO A 81 4.85 -4.98 5.96
N LEU A 82 3.84 -5.53 6.65
CA LEU A 82 2.44 -5.26 6.34
C LEU A 82 1.98 -4.00 7.05
N ILE A 83 1.42 -3.07 6.28
CA ILE A 83 0.94 -1.78 6.77
C ILE A 83 -0.58 -1.80 6.86
N GLU A 84 -1.13 -1.55 8.05
CA GLU A 84 -2.58 -1.37 8.21
C GLU A 84 -3.07 -0.14 7.41
N GLY A 85 -4.21 -0.29 6.74
CA GLY A 85 -4.77 0.70 5.81
C GLY A 85 -4.23 0.58 4.38
N LEU A 86 -3.10 -0.10 4.16
CA LEU A 86 -2.52 -0.34 2.84
C LEU A 86 -2.62 -1.81 2.44
N ASP A 87 -2.08 -2.71 3.25
CA ASP A 87 -2.03 -4.16 3.01
C ASP A 87 -3.23 -4.90 3.59
N TYR A 88 -3.80 -4.38 4.68
CA TYR A 88 -4.96 -4.96 5.33
C TYR A 88 -5.70 -3.91 6.14
N THR A 89 -6.93 -4.23 6.54
CA THR A 89 -7.71 -3.49 7.54
C THR A 89 -8.25 -4.47 8.56
N ILE A 90 -8.48 -4.04 9.80
CA ILE A 90 -9.15 -4.87 10.80
C ILE A 90 -10.65 -4.51 10.83
N GLU A 91 -11.49 -5.45 10.42
CA GLU A 91 -12.96 -5.31 10.44
C GLU A 91 -13.54 -6.37 11.40
N ASN A 92 -14.21 -5.95 12.48
CA ASN A 92 -14.78 -6.84 13.48
C ASN A 92 -13.77 -7.85 14.07
N GLY A 93 -12.52 -7.41 14.30
CA GLY A 93 -11.43 -8.26 14.79
C GLY A 93 -10.82 -9.19 13.74
N ASN A 94 -11.33 -9.19 12.50
CA ASN A 94 -10.81 -10.01 11.41
C ASN A 94 -9.91 -9.19 10.50
N TRP A 95 -8.84 -9.83 10.02
CA TRP A 95 -7.92 -9.25 9.05
C TRP A 95 -8.53 -9.33 7.66
N VAL A 96 -8.77 -8.17 7.07
CA VAL A 96 -9.29 -8.04 5.72
C VAL A 96 -8.17 -7.58 4.80
N LEU A 97 -7.61 -8.54 4.07
CA LEU A 97 -6.48 -8.32 3.16
C LEU A 97 -6.89 -7.43 1.99
N SER A 98 -6.10 -6.39 1.72
CA SER A 98 -6.37 -5.42 0.67
C SER A 98 -6.06 -6.00 -0.72
N ARG A 99 -6.51 -5.26 -1.75
CA ARG A 99 -6.18 -5.57 -3.14
C ARG A 99 -4.68 -5.48 -3.39
N TRP A 100 -3.98 -4.52 -2.77
CA TRP A 100 -2.52 -4.38 -2.86
C TRP A 100 -1.78 -5.59 -2.28
N TYR A 101 -2.17 -6.06 -1.09
CA TYR A 101 -1.55 -7.24 -0.50
C TYR A 101 -1.72 -8.48 -1.39
N LEU A 102 -2.92 -8.68 -1.92
CA LEU A 102 -3.18 -9.78 -2.84
C LEU A 102 -2.41 -9.63 -4.16
N LEU A 103 -2.16 -8.41 -4.62
CA LEU A 103 -1.35 -8.14 -5.82
C LEU A 103 0.13 -8.48 -5.59
N LYS A 104 0.66 -8.23 -4.38
CA LYS A 104 2.02 -8.64 -4.00
C LYS A 104 2.19 -10.15 -3.97
N ARG A 105 1.12 -10.91 -3.69
CA ARG A 105 1.16 -12.39 -3.66
C ARG A 105 1.52 -12.99 -5.01
N GLY A 106 1.04 -12.40 -6.10
CA GLY A 106 1.47 -12.74 -7.45
C GLY A 106 0.53 -13.62 -8.27
N ASP A 107 -0.53 -14.17 -7.67
CA ASP A 107 -1.45 -15.07 -8.38
C ASP A 107 -2.86 -15.14 -7.76
N CYS A 108 -3.83 -15.59 -8.58
CA CYS A 108 -5.19 -15.86 -8.13
C CYS A 108 -5.26 -17.21 -7.39
N CYS A 109 -5.53 -17.21 -6.10
CA CYS A 109 -5.64 -18.45 -5.31
C CYS A 109 -6.96 -19.23 -5.47
N GLY A 110 -7.95 -18.70 -6.20
CA GLY A 110 -9.24 -19.37 -6.42
C GLY A 110 -10.25 -19.33 -5.26
N ASN A 111 -9.92 -18.66 -4.14
CA ASN A 111 -10.78 -18.60 -2.94
C ASN A 111 -11.91 -17.56 -2.98
N SER A 112 -12.21 -16.99 -4.15
CA SER A 112 -13.26 -15.96 -4.31
C SER A 112 -13.13 -14.77 -3.35
N CYS A 113 -11.90 -14.28 -3.13
CA CYS A 113 -11.62 -13.23 -2.16
C CYS A 113 -12.29 -11.90 -2.55
N ARG A 114 -12.79 -11.14 -1.56
CA ARG A 114 -13.44 -9.83 -1.71
C ARG A 114 -12.62 -8.84 -2.54
N ASN A 115 -11.32 -8.77 -2.27
CA ASN A 115 -10.42 -7.76 -2.86
C ASN A 115 -9.54 -8.33 -3.99
N CYS A 116 -9.97 -9.39 -4.69
CA CYS A 116 -9.14 -10.08 -5.68
C CYS A 116 -8.66 -9.14 -6.80
N PRO A 117 -7.33 -8.97 -6.99
CA PRO A 117 -6.83 -8.18 -8.10
C PRO A 117 -6.96 -8.88 -9.44
N TYR A 118 -7.00 -10.21 -9.45
CA TYR A 118 -6.87 -11.04 -10.65
C TYR A 118 -8.20 -11.38 -11.33
N GLY A 119 -9.25 -10.57 -11.13
CA GLY A 119 -10.57 -10.81 -11.73
C GLY A 119 -11.16 -12.20 -11.45
N HIS A 120 -10.81 -12.81 -10.31
CA HIS A 120 -11.26 -14.15 -9.93
C HIS A 120 -10.93 -15.26 -10.94
N ALA A 121 -9.85 -15.11 -11.72
CA ALA A 121 -9.49 -16.02 -12.83
C ALA A 121 -9.44 -17.53 -12.48
N ASN A 122 -9.09 -17.88 -11.23
CA ASN A 122 -8.99 -19.28 -10.78
C ASN A 122 -10.18 -19.74 -9.91
N VAL A 123 -11.23 -18.94 -9.77
CA VAL A 123 -12.44 -19.36 -9.04
C VAL A 123 -13.21 -20.36 -9.91
N LYS A 124 -13.48 -21.54 -9.36
CA LYS A 124 -14.26 -22.56 -10.06
C LYS A 124 -15.71 -22.11 -10.19
N ALA A 125 -16.26 -22.21 -11.39
CA ALA A 125 -17.71 -22.11 -11.58
C ALA A 125 -18.39 -23.24 -10.78
N SER A 126 -19.44 -22.90 -10.04
CA SER A 126 -20.29 -23.85 -9.31
C SER A 126 -21.36 -24.43 -10.22
#